data_AF-A0A941IQC9-F1
#
_entry.id   AF-A0A941IQC9-F1
#
_cell.length_a   1.000
_cell.length_b   1.000
_cell.length_c   1.000
_cell.angle_alpha   90.00
_cell.angle_beta   90.00
_cell.angle_gamma   90.00
#
_symmetry.space_group_name_H-M   'P 1'
#
loop_
_entity.id
_entity.type
_entity.pdbx_description
1 polymer ?
#
loop_
_entity_poly.entity_id
_entity_poly.type
_entity_poly.pdbx_seq_one_letter_code
_entity_poly.pdbx_strand_id
1 'polypeptide(L)'
;MLELRDLKALPGLELEVWQYRTRPVWRIFHAGASMFVGIFDTLREGHHSPVYRLPERVDGTLYRAFSAVVEQVLDDAEQVI
;
A
#
# COMPACT_ATOMS: atom_id res chain seq x y z
N MET A 1 -4.14 18.45 13.57
CA MET A 1 -4.12 17.40 12.53
C MET A 1 -2.80 16.67 12.74
N LEU A 2 -2.82 15.34 12.89
CA LEU A 2 -1.57 14.56 13.04
C LEU A 2 -0.99 14.33 11.65
N GLU A 3 0.30 14.58 11.48
CA GLU A 3 1.02 14.29 10.24
C GLU A 3 1.47 12.82 10.22
N LEU A 4 1.68 12.24 9.03
CA LEU A 4 2.13 10.84 8.91
C LEU A 4 3.45 10.58 9.67
N ARG A 5 4.34 11.58 9.73
CA ARG A 5 5.58 11.51 10.49
C ARG A 5 5.37 11.36 11.99
N ASP A 6 4.28 11.91 12.52
CA ASP A 6 3.96 11.85 13.95
C ASP A 6 3.45 10.46 14.32
N LEU A 7 2.82 9.76 13.37
CA LEU A 7 2.33 8.39 13.56
C LEU A 7 3.49 7.40 13.71
N LYS A 8 4.62 7.62 13.03
CA LYS A 8 5.82 6.76 13.14
C LYS A 8 6.36 6.66 14.58
N ALA A 9 6.07 7.67 15.43
CA ALA A 9 6.49 7.67 16.83
C ALA A 9 5.58 6.83 17.75
N LEU A 10 4.46 6.29 17.24
CA LEU A 10 3.53 5.51 18.06
C LEU A 10 4.11 4.12 18.38
N PRO A 11 4.10 3.69 19.65
CA PRO A 11 4.59 2.38 20.02
C PRO A 11 3.74 1.28 19.39
N GLY A 12 4.41 0.31 18.75
CA GLY A 12 3.77 -0.83 18.10
C GLY A 12 3.25 -0.57 16.69
N LEU A 13 3.51 0.61 16.11
CA LEU A 13 3.21 0.91 14.71
C LEU A 13 4.49 0.94 13.88
N GLU A 14 4.60 0.01 12.93
CA GLU A 14 5.59 0.09 11.86
C GLU A 14 4.95 0.82 10.68
N LEU A 15 5.43 2.04 10.41
CA LEU A 15 4.96 2.87 9.31
C LEU A 15 6.13 3.24 8.41
N GLU A 16 6.00 2.89 7.14
CA GLU A 16 6.89 3.31 6.08
C GLU A 16 6.07 3.99 4.99
N VAL A 17 6.58 5.09 4.44
CA VAL A 17 5.95 5.76 3.30
C VAL A 17 6.95 5.92 2.19
N TRP A 18 6.54 5.49 1.00
CA TRP A 18 7.37 5.43 -0.19
C TRP A 18 6.74 6.26 -1.31
N GLN A 19 7.57 7.02 -2.02
CA GLN A 19 7.18 7.75 -3.22
C GLN A 19 7.82 7.08 -4.44
N TYR A 20 6.98 6.59 -5.35
CA TYR A 20 7.39 5.94 -6.60
C TYR A 20 6.87 6.72 -7.80
N ARG A 21 7.42 6.44 -8.99
CA ARG A 21 7.09 7.16 -10.24
C ARG A 21 6.31 6.31 -11.24
N THR A 22 6.29 5.00 -11.05
CA THR A 22 5.62 4.05 -11.94
C THR A 22 4.09 4.15 -11.83
N ARG A 23 3.40 4.06 -12.98
CA ARG A 23 1.92 4.02 -13.05
C ARG A 23 1.42 2.58 -13.14
N PRO A 24 0.18 2.29 -12.67
CA PRO A 24 -0.77 3.22 -12.06
C PRO A 24 -0.42 3.55 -10.60
N VAL A 25 -1.06 4.59 -10.03
CA VAL A 25 -0.91 4.93 -8.62
C VAL A 25 -1.76 3.95 -7.79
N TRP A 26 -1.09 2.95 -7.23
CA TRP A 26 -1.63 2.00 -6.28
C TRP A 26 -1.75 2.60 -4.87
N ARG A 27 -2.84 2.26 -4.19
CA ARG A 27 -2.97 2.33 -2.74
C ARG A 27 -2.82 0.93 -2.20
N ILE A 28 -1.69 0.63 -1.57
CA ILE A 28 -1.41 -0.68 -0.99
C ILE A 28 -1.11 -0.49 0.48
N PHE A 29 -1.77 -1.28 1.33
CA PHE A 29 -1.48 -1.32 2.76
C PHE A 29 -1.55 -2.75 3.28
N HIS A 30 -0.61 -3.08 4.18
CA HIS A 30 -0.56 -4.36 4.88
C HIS A 30 -1.14 -4.20 6.28
N ALA A 31 -1.95 -5.17 6.69
CA ALA A 31 -2.45 -5.27 8.07
C ALA A 31 -2.44 -6.75 8.47
N GLY A 32 -1.36 -7.17 9.15
CA GLY A 32 -1.09 -8.58 9.44
C GLY A 32 -1.02 -9.42 8.17
N ALA A 33 -1.66 -10.59 8.18
CA ALA A 33 -1.75 -11.53 7.06
C ALA A 33 -2.78 -11.12 5.98
N SER A 34 -2.99 -9.82 5.76
CA SER A 34 -3.90 -9.31 4.74
C SER A 34 -3.29 -8.08 4.08
N MET A 35 -3.38 -8.05 2.76
CA MET A 35 -3.05 -6.90 1.94
C MET A 35 -4.35 -6.28 1.45
N PHE A 36 -4.38 -4.97 1.33
CA PHE A 36 -5.50 -4.24 0.76
C PHE A 36 -5.00 -3.42 -0.41
N VAL A 37 -5.64 -3.61 -1.55
CA VAL A 37 -5.23 -2.98 -2.81
C VAL A 37 -6.36 -2.14 -3.35
N GLY A 38 -6.07 -0.88 -3.62
CA GLY A 38 -6.91 0.03 -4.38
C GLY A 38 -6.10 0.73 -5.46
N ILE A 39 -6.81 1.34 -6.40
CA ILE A 39 -6.22 2.17 -7.45
C ILE A 39 -6.88 3.55 -7.37
N PHE A 40 -6.08 4.60 -7.47
CA PHE A 40 -6.63 5.94 -7.70
C PHE A 40 -6.88 6.09 -9.19
N ASP A 41 -8.10 6.46 -9.55
CA ASP A 41 -8.45 6.85 -10.92
C ASP A 41 -8.95 8.31 -10.94
N THR A 42 -9.14 8.86 -12.14
CA THR A 42 -9.64 10.23 -12.31
C THR A 42 -11.15 10.35 -12.14
N LEU A 43 -11.85 9.23 -11.88
CA LEU A 43 -13.31 9.19 -11.83
C LEU A 43 -13.84 9.36 -10.39
N ARG A 44 -13.02 9.09 -9.37
CA ARG A 44 -13.44 9.11 -7.96
C ARG A 44 -12.43 9.78 -7.06
N GLU A 45 -12.92 10.49 -6.04
CA GLU A 45 -12.09 10.97 -4.96
C GLU A 45 -11.41 9.78 -4.25
N GLY A 46 -10.18 9.96 -3.79
CA GLY A 46 -9.34 8.87 -3.32
C GLY A 46 -9.96 8.02 -2.20
N HIS A 47 -10.74 8.64 -1.31
CA HIS A 47 -11.44 7.95 -0.23
C HIS A 47 -12.69 7.18 -0.71
N HIS A 48 -13.20 7.46 -1.91
CA HIS A 48 -14.28 6.72 -2.58
C HIS A 48 -13.77 5.67 -3.56
N SER A 49 -12.45 5.58 -3.76
CA SER A 49 -11.86 4.56 -4.63
C SER A 49 -12.03 3.17 -4.01
N PRO A 50 -12.43 2.14 -4.80
CA PRO A 50 -12.57 0.78 -4.30
C PRO A 50 -11.29 0.26 -3.65
N VAL A 51 -11.46 -0.53 -2.58
CA VAL A 51 -10.37 -1.28 -1.94
C VAL A 51 -10.77 -2.73 -1.88
N TYR A 52 -9.89 -3.59 -2.36
CA TYR A 52 -10.06 -5.04 -2.33
C TYR A 52 -9.13 -5.63 -1.28
N ARG A 53 -9.71 -6.44 -0.40
CA ARG A 53 -8.93 -7.22 0.58
C ARG A 53 -8.41 -8.49 -0.08
N LEU A 54 -7.10 -8.65 -0.06
CA LEU A 54 -6.36 -9.84 -0.47
C LEU A 54 -5.84 -10.55 0.79
N PRO A 55 -6.51 -11.60 1.28
CA PRO A 55 -6.00 -12.39 2.38
C PRO A 55 -4.75 -13.18 1.95
N GLU A 56 -3.78 -13.28 2.84
CA GLU A 56 -2.67 -14.23 2.67
C GLU A 56 -3.24 -15.65 2.77
N ARG A 57 -3.14 -16.41 1.68
CA ARG A 57 -3.63 -17.79 1.59
C ARG A 57 -2.60 -18.66 0.90
N VAL A 58 -2.58 -19.95 1.24
CA VAL A 58 -1.66 -20.94 0.68
C VAL A 58 -1.80 -21.06 -0.85
N ASP A 59 -2.95 -20.73 -1.42
CA ASP A 59 -3.25 -20.69 -2.86
C ASP A 59 -3.41 -19.25 -3.41
N GLY A 60 -3.08 -18.24 -2.59
CA GLY A 60 -3.36 -16.83 -2.82
C GLY A 60 -2.51 -16.23 -3.94
N THR A 61 -2.82 -16.56 -5.20
CA THR A 61 -2.10 -16.08 -6.38
C THR A 61 -2.12 -14.56 -6.47
N LEU A 62 -3.26 -13.92 -6.12
CA LEU A 62 -3.37 -12.46 -6.11
C LEU A 62 -2.53 -11.81 -5.01
N TYR A 63 -2.50 -12.39 -3.80
CA TYR A 63 -1.65 -11.88 -2.72
C TYR A 63 -0.18 -11.89 -3.16
N ARG A 64 0.31 -13.03 -3.67
CA ARG A 64 1.69 -13.16 -4.17
C ARG A 64 1.99 -12.23 -5.35
N ALA A 65 1.07 -12.15 -6.31
CA ALA A 65 1.26 -11.28 -7.47
C ALA A 65 1.38 -9.81 -7.04
N PHE A 66 0.54 -9.35 -6.11
CA PHE A 66 0.64 -7.98 -5.61
C PHE A 66 1.83 -7.75 -4.69
N SER A 67 2.31 -8.76 -3.94
CA SER A 67 3.58 -8.65 -3.21
C SER A 67 4.74 -8.37 -4.18
N ALA A 68 4.81 -9.10 -5.29
CA ALA A 68 5.82 -8.85 -6.32
C ALA A 68 5.68 -7.46 -6.98
N VAL A 69 4.44 -6.97 -7.16
CA VAL A 69 4.19 -5.59 -7.62
C VAL A 69 4.71 -4.57 -6.61
N VAL A 70 4.50 -4.79 -5.31
CA VAL A 70 5.05 -3.91 -4.26
C VAL A 70 6.57 -3.89 -4.34
N GLU A 71 7.22 -5.05 -4.39
CA GLU A 71 8.69 -5.14 -4.50
C GLU A 71 9.20 -4.39 -5.74
N GLN A 72 8.55 -4.56 -6.89
CA GLN A 72 8.91 -3.87 -8.13
C GLN A 72 8.71 -2.34 -8.03
N VAL A 73 7.63 -1.90 -7.39
CA VAL A 73 7.36 -0.47 -7.18
C VAL A 73 8.34 0.13 -6.19
N LEU A 74 8.83 -0.65 -5.22
CA LEU A 74 9.83 -0.19 -4.26
C LEU A 74 11.24 -0.07 -4.85
N ASP A 75 11.56 -0.83 -5.90
CA ASP A 75 12.86 -0.80 -6.57
C ASP A 75 13.22 0.59 -7.15
N ASP A 76 12.20 1.36 -7.58
CA ASP A 76 12.35 2.74 -8.07
C ASP A 76 11.83 3.82 -7.09
N ALA A 77 11.44 3.42 -5.88
CA ALA A 77 10.86 4.31 -4.89
C ALA A 77 11.90 4.99 -4.00
N GLU A 78 11.52 6.16 -3.48
CA GLU A 78 12.23 6.86 -2.43
C GLU A 78 11.44 6.75 -1.12
N GLN A 79 12.08 6.31 -0.03
CA GLN A 79 11.45 6.32 1.29
C GLN A 79 11.39 7.76 1.80
N VAL A 80 10.18 8.24 2.10
CA VAL A 80 9.93 9.60 2.56
C VAL A 80 9.57 9.67 4.05
N ILE A 81 9.15 8.55 4.64
CA ILE A 81 8.89 8.40 6.09
C ILE A 81 9.35 7.02 6.56
#